data_AF-A0A2D7RHH0-F1
#
_entry.id   AF-A0A2D7RHH0-F1
#
_cell.length_a   1.000
_cell.length_b   1.000
_cell.length_c   1.000
_cell.angle_alpha   90.00
_cell.angle_beta   90.00
_cell.angle_gamma   90.00
#
_symmetry.space_group_name_H-M   'P 1'
#
loop_
_entity.id
_entity.type
_entity.pdbx_description
1 polymer ?
#
loop_
_entity_poly.entity_id
_entity_poly.type
_entity_poly.pdbx_seq_one_letter_code
_entity_poly.pdbx_strand_id
1 'polypeptide(L)'
;MSYKIESFGKLLISGEYLILKGAKGLSIPVNFSQTLNVDENTSGYFDWKSYDSDKKIWFSCKFKISNFYNKQNYNNNLLLYEIIKNLNELNPGIISNKKGISFKTYMNFNHNWGLGSSSTLIHNLSKWAYVEPFSVYWKVTNGSGYDLASCKYDKPIIYQLIKSETPKIESVNFLPEFHKNLFFIFLDKKQSSKSEIEYFDKITISSECIFKINRITEKMIKCNNIADFKNLLNQHEKILSEVLNKKSIKDELFNDYDGEIKSLGAWGGDFILAVGNENSKDYFKEKGYKIIFSFDEMLKNT
;
A
#
# COMPACT_ATOMS: atom_id res chain seq x y z
N MET A 1 -11.73 -16.43 23.25
CA MET A 1 -12.42 -15.36 22.50
C MET A 1 -11.87 -15.35 21.08
N SER A 2 -12.72 -15.20 20.07
CA SER A 2 -12.29 -15.22 18.66
C SER A 2 -12.63 -13.89 17.98
N TYR A 3 -11.68 -13.33 17.26
CA TYR A 3 -11.82 -12.08 16.51
C TYR A 3 -11.53 -12.35 15.04
N LYS A 4 -12.32 -11.75 14.14
CA LYS A 4 -12.07 -11.75 12.70
C LYS A 4 -12.13 -10.32 12.19
N ILE A 5 -11.03 -9.85 11.62
CA ILE A 5 -10.87 -8.49 11.11
C ILE A 5 -10.38 -8.56 9.68
N GLU A 6 -10.85 -7.65 8.84
CA GLU A 6 -10.45 -7.53 7.44
C GLU A 6 -10.09 -6.08 7.12
N SER A 7 -9.03 -5.92 6.33
CA SER A 7 -8.61 -4.64 5.76
C SER A 7 -8.24 -4.83 4.31
N PHE A 8 -8.58 -3.84 3.49
CA PHE A 8 -8.31 -3.84 2.06
C PHE A 8 -7.00 -3.15 1.76
N GLY A 9 -6.29 -3.65 0.76
CA GLY A 9 -5.14 -2.99 0.19
C GLY A 9 -5.54 -1.72 -0.54
N LYS A 10 -4.54 -1.05 -1.11
CA LYS A 10 -4.74 0.21 -1.80
C LYS A 10 -3.66 0.50 -2.84
N LEU A 11 -3.98 1.36 -3.79
CA LEU A 11 -3.04 1.96 -4.73
C LEU A 11 -2.95 3.47 -4.52
N LEU A 12 -1.75 4.02 -4.65
CA LEU A 12 -1.56 5.46 -4.78
C LEU A 12 -1.60 5.79 -6.27
N ILE A 13 -2.58 6.57 -6.71
CA ILE A 13 -2.73 7.00 -8.11
C ILE A 13 -1.92 8.25 -8.40
N SER A 14 -1.73 9.12 -7.40
CA SER A 14 -0.91 10.30 -7.53
C SER A 14 -0.27 10.69 -6.21
N GLY A 15 0.81 11.47 -6.29
CA GLY A 15 1.53 12.00 -5.13
C GLY A 15 2.66 11.11 -4.61
N GLU A 16 3.02 10.05 -5.33
CA GLU A 16 4.17 9.19 -5.02
C GLU A 16 5.40 10.04 -4.68
N TYR A 17 6.17 9.58 -3.68
CA TYR A 17 7.31 10.29 -3.09
C TYR A 17 6.99 11.63 -2.43
N LEU A 18 6.44 12.61 -3.15
CA LEU A 18 6.17 13.96 -2.62
C LEU A 18 5.14 13.98 -1.48
N ILE A 19 4.30 12.94 -1.35
CA ILE A 19 3.42 12.73 -0.19
C ILE A 19 4.19 12.73 1.13
N LEU A 20 5.47 12.30 1.14
CA LEU A 20 6.36 12.35 2.32
C LEU A 20 6.78 13.78 2.67
N LYS A 21 6.71 14.71 1.70
CA LYS A 21 6.99 16.14 1.88
C LYS A 21 5.72 17.00 1.95
N GLY A 22 4.54 16.38 2.08
CA GLY A 22 3.27 17.06 2.29
C GLY A 22 2.49 17.41 1.03
N ALA A 23 2.81 16.80 -0.12
CA ALA A 23 1.91 16.83 -1.27
C ALA A 23 0.64 16.01 -1.01
N LYS A 24 -0.44 16.35 -1.72
CA LYS A 24 -1.68 15.60 -1.80
C LYS A 24 -1.47 14.35 -2.62
N GLY A 25 -1.82 13.20 -2.06
CA GLY A 25 -1.88 11.93 -2.77
C GLY A 25 -3.30 11.42 -2.93
N LEU A 26 -3.66 10.97 -4.13
CA LEU A 26 -4.91 10.26 -4.37
C LEU A 26 -4.69 8.77 -4.12
N SER A 27 -5.29 8.24 -3.07
CA SER A 27 -5.25 6.82 -2.76
C SER A 27 -6.60 6.18 -3.01
N ILE A 28 -6.61 4.98 -3.58
CA ILE A 28 -7.81 4.21 -3.90
C ILE A 28 -7.76 2.84 -3.22
N PRO A 29 -8.86 2.38 -2.58
CA PRO A 29 -8.95 1.02 -2.07
C PRO A 29 -9.06 0.02 -3.22
N VAL A 30 -8.43 -1.14 -3.08
CA VAL A 30 -8.51 -2.24 -4.05
C VAL A 30 -9.36 -3.39 -3.51
N ASN A 31 -9.83 -4.28 -4.40
CA ASN A 31 -10.64 -5.44 -4.03
C ASN A 31 -9.83 -6.59 -3.38
N PHE A 32 -8.55 -6.34 -3.10
CA PHE A 32 -7.65 -7.28 -2.45
C PHE A 32 -7.58 -6.99 -0.95
N SER A 33 -7.70 -8.01 -0.12
CA SER A 33 -7.78 -7.89 1.33
C SER A 33 -6.82 -8.82 2.06
N GLN A 34 -6.52 -8.42 3.29
CA GLN A 34 -5.85 -9.24 4.28
C GLN A 34 -6.76 -9.38 5.49
N THR A 35 -7.00 -10.63 5.90
CA THR A 35 -7.77 -10.96 7.10
C THR A 35 -6.85 -11.33 8.25
N LEU A 36 -7.31 -11.08 9.47
CA LEU A 36 -6.69 -11.47 10.72
C LEU A 36 -7.73 -12.19 11.57
N ASN A 37 -7.44 -13.44 11.91
CA ASN A 37 -8.18 -14.21 12.90
C ASN A 37 -7.32 -14.30 14.17
N VAL A 38 -7.90 -13.99 15.32
CA VAL A 38 -7.23 -14.08 16.62
C VAL A 38 -8.04 -14.93 17.56
N ASP A 39 -7.42 -15.98 18.10
CA ASP A 39 -8.03 -16.92 19.03
C ASP A 39 -7.26 -16.90 20.36
N GLU A 40 -7.86 -16.29 21.39
CA GLU A 40 -7.36 -16.36 22.76
C GLU A 40 -7.67 -17.73 23.36
N ASN A 41 -6.65 -18.36 23.94
CA ASN A 41 -6.70 -19.72 24.45
C ASN A 41 -5.83 -19.92 25.71
N THR A 42 -5.73 -21.16 26.18
CA THR A 42 -5.00 -21.52 27.41
C THR A 42 -3.77 -22.39 27.15
N SER A 43 -3.28 -22.43 25.91
CA SER A 43 -2.20 -23.34 25.50
C SER A 43 -0.83 -23.02 26.13
N GLY A 44 -0.61 -21.80 26.62
CA GLY A 44 0.68 -21.29 27.05
C GLY A 44 1.56 -20.75 25.91
N TYR A 45 1.08 -20.76 24.67
CA TYR A 45 1.85 -20.40 23.49
C TYR A 45 1.33 -19.14 22.79
N PHE A 46 2.25 -18.40 22.20
CA PHE A 46 2.00 -17.53 21.06
C PHE A 46 2.19 -18.38 19.78
N ASP A 47 1.18 -18.47 18.94
CA ASP A 47 1.18 -19.25 17.69
C ASP A 47 0.74 -18.34 16.54
N TRP A 48 1.60 -18.14 15.55
CA TRP A 48 1.31 -17.29 14.39
C TRP A 48 1.43 -18.08 13.09
N LYS A 49 0.44 -17.93 12.21
CA LYS A 49 0.46 -18.49 10.85
C LYS A 49 -0.02 -17.46 9.82
N SER A 50 0.77 -17.24 8.78
CA SER A 50 0.39 -16.42 7.63
C SER A 50 0.17 -17.29 6.40
N TYR A 51 -0.98 -17.15 5.78
CA TYR A 51 -1.41 -17.88 4.60
C TYR A 51 -1.38 -16.96 3.38
N ASP A 52 -0.95 -17.50 2.25
CA ASP A 52 -0.96 -16.83 0.95
C ASP A 52 -2.32 -17.02 0.24
N SER A 53 -2.42 -16.50 -0.98
CA SER A 53 -3.62 -16.62 -1.84
C SER A 53 -3.98 -18.07 -2.18
N ASP A 54 -3.02 -19.00 -2.13
CA ASP A 54 -3.23 -20.44 -2.37
C ASP A 54 -3.55 -21.20 -1.06
N LYS A 55 -3.76 -20.47 0.04
CA LYS A 55 -3.98 -21.00 1.39
C LYS A 55 -2.79 -21.82 1.92
N LYS A 56 -1.59 -21.61 1.39
CA LYS A 56 -0.35 -22.22 1.89
C LYS A 56 0.28 -21.32 2.94
N ILE A 57 0.89 -21.92 3.96
CA ILE A 57 1.62 -21.19 4.99
C ILE A 57 2.94 -20.71 4.39
N TRP A 58 3.13 -19.40 4.29
CA TRP A 58 4.41 -18.81 3.86
C TRP A 58 5.25 -18.29 5.04
N PHE A 59 4.62 -18.11 6.21
CA PHE A 59 5.31 -17.74 7.44
C PHE A 59 4.60 -18.31 8.66
N SER A 60 5.37 -18.79 9.64
CA SER A 60 4.84 -19.15 10.96
C SER A 60 5.90 -19.02 12.04
N CYS A 61 5.45 -18.82 13.28
CA CYS A 61 6.30 -18.96 14.47
C CYS A 61 5.45 -19.45 15.65
N LYS A 62 6.08 -20.17 16.58
CA LYS A 62 5.41 -20.65 17.79
C LYS A 62 6.39 -20.72 18.95
N PHE A 63 6.05 -20.12 20.07
CA PHE A 63 6.90 -20.06 21.26
C PHE A 63 6.06 -19.84 22.52
N LYS A 64 6.64 -20.09 23.71
CA LYS A 64 5.96 -19.83 24.98
C LYS A 64 5.59 -18.35 25.07
N ILE A 65 4.35 -18.03 25.39
CA ILE A 65 3.86 -16.64 25.36
C ILE A 65 4.67 -15.71 26.26
N SER A 66 5.24 -16.22 27.36
CA SER A 66 6.16 -15.49 28.24
C SER A 66 7.40 -14.92 27.52
N ASN A 67 7.76 -15.48 26.37
CA ASN A 67 8.97 -15.13 25.62
C ASN A 67 8.69 -14.21 24.42
N PHE A 68 7.53 -13.53 24.38
CA PHE A 68 7.15 -12.69 23.24
C PHE A 68 8.01 -11.44 23.04
N TYR A 69 8.79 -11.02 24.04
CA TYR A 69 9.79 -9.96 23.91
C TYR A 69 11.12 -10.43 23.29
N ASN A 70 11.31 -11.74 23.06
CA ASN A 70 12.51 -12.22 22.38
C ASN A 70 12.33 -12.18 20.86
N LYS A 71 12.96 -11.20 20.21
CA LYS A 71 12.93 -11.01 18.74
C LYS A 71 13.32 -12.27 17.93
N GLN A 72 14.20 -13.13 18.45
CA GLN A 72 14.64 -14.33 17.75
C GLN A 72 13.51 -15.35 17.57
N ASN A 73 12.52 -15.34 18.46
CA ASN A 73 11.37 -16.25 18.40
C ASN A 73 10.43 -15.98 17.21
N TYR A 74 10.57 -14.84 16.54
CA TYR A 74 9.77 -14.47 15.36
C TYR A 74 10.41 -14.92 14.05
N ASN A 75 11.35 -15.88 14.09
CA ASN A 75 12.08 -16.37 12.91
C ASN A 75 12.69 -15.22 12.10
N ASN A 76 13.27 -14.24 12.79
CA ASN A 76 13.84 -12.99 12.24
C ASN A 76 12.84 -12.07 11.51
N ASN A 77 11.54 -12.27 11.64
CA ASN A 77 10.54 -11.31 11.19
C ASN A 77 10.47 -10.11 12.15
N LEU A 78 11.39 -9.16 11.95
CA LEU A 78 11.52 -7.98 12.80
C LEU A 78 10.28 -7.08 12.76
N LEU A 79 9.62 -6.98 11.60
CA LEU A 79 8.40 -6.17 11.47
C LEU A 79 7.29 -6.69 12.38
N LEU A 80 7.00 -8.00 12.33
CA LEU A 80 5.98 -8.60 13.19
C LEU A 80 6.33 -8.43 14.67
N TYR A 81 7.60 -8.66 15.05
CA TYR A 81 8.07 -8.44 16.41
C TYR A 81 7.82 -7.00 16.88
N GLU A 82 8.26 -6.00 16.10
CA GLU A 82 8.09 -4.59 16.48
C GLU A 82 6.61 -4.20 16.56
N ILE A 83 5.74 -4.70 15.66
CA ILE A 83 4.30 -4.45 15.76
C ILE A 83 3.74 -5.03 17.07
N ILE A 84 3.99 -6.32 17.36
CA ILE A 84 3.45 -6.99 18.56
C ILE A 84 3.97 -6.33 19.85
N LYS A 85 5.26 -6.01 19.89
CA LYS A 85 5.90 -5.29 21.00
C LYS A 85 5.21 -3.94 21.23
N ASN A 86 5.06 -3.12 20.19
CA ASN A 86 4.48 -1.78 20.30
C ASN A 86 2.99 -1.82 20.67
N LEU A 87 2.24 -2.81 20.19
CA LEU A 87 0.85 -3.01 20.60
C LEU A 87 0.74 -3.29 22.10
N ASN A 88 1.62 -4.14 22.65
CA ASN A 88 1.62 -4.42 24.09
C ASN A 88 2.14 -3.25 24.93
N GLU A 89 3.02 -2.40 24.39
CA GLU A 89 3.42 -1.14 25.07
C GLU A 89 2.28 -0.13 25.12
N LEU A 90 1.50 0.01 24.04
CA LEU A 90 0.39 0.96 23.92
C LEU A 90 -0.88 0.47 24.63
N ASN A 91 -1.08 -0.85 24.71
CA ASN A 91 -2.13 -1.49 25.51
C ASN A 91 -1.56 -2.64 26.35
N PRO A 92 -0.99 -2.33 27.54
CA PRO A 92 -0.40 -3.32 28.42
C PRO A 92 -1.35 -4.47 28.75
N GLY A 93 -0.90 -5.69 28.51
CA GLY A 93 -1.68 -6.91 28.78
C GLY A 93 -2.39 -7.50 27.58
N ILE A 94 -2.43 -6.81 26.43
CA ILE A 94 -3.04 -7.36 25.20
C ILE A 94 -2.35 -8.66 24.74
N ILE A 95 -1.05 -8.79 25.00
CA ILE A 95 -0.28 -10.03 24.84
C ILE A 95 0.12 -10.61 26.21
N SER A 96 0.73 -9.79 27.08
CA SER A 96 1.41 -10.29 28.29
C SER A 96 0.48 -10.94 29.33
N ASN A 97 -0.81 -10.59 29.34
CA ASN A 97 -1.78 -11.15 30.30
C ASN A 97 -2.53 -12.37 29.75
N LYS A 98 -2.25 -12.78 28.50
CA LYS A 98 -2.93 -13.90 27.87
C LYS A 98 -2.28 -15.22 28.30
N LYS A 99 -3.12 -16.25 28.51
CA LYS A 99 -2.67 -17.62 28.82
C LYS A 99 -2.25 -18.40 27.56
N GLY A 100 -2.45 -17.83 26.38
CA GLY A 100 -2.20 -18.42 25.09
C GLY A 100 -2.95 -17.65 24.02
N ILE A 101 -2.36 -17.52 22.83
CA ILE A 101 -2.96 -16.78 21.73
C ILE A 101 -2.52 -17.35 20.40
N SER A 102 -3.45 -17.42 19.46
CA SER A 102 -3.19 -17.88 18.11
C SER A 102 -3.65 -16.85 17.09
N PHE A 103 -2.79 -16.55 16.12
CA PHE A 103 -3.03 -15.61 15.04
C PHE A 103 -2.99 -16.35 13.72
N LYS A 104 -3.98 -16.10 12.85
CA LYS A 104 -3.98 -16.57 11.47
C LYS A 104 -4.26 -15.40 10.54
N THR A 105 -3.40 -15.16 9.56
CA THR A 105 -3.66 -14.15 8.52
C THR A 105 -3.87 -14.79 7.17
N TYR A 106 -4.82 -14.30 6.37
CA TYR A 106 -5.04 -14.78 5.00
C TYR A 106 -5.07 -13.58 4.06
N MET A 107 -4.31 -13.66 2.96
CA MET A 107 -4.38 -12.70 1.87
C MET A 107 -5.05 -13.34 0.66
N ASN A 108 -5.89 -12.61 -0.06
CA ASN A 108 -6.43 -13.05 -1.35
C ASN A 108 -5.58 -12.58 -2.55
N PHE A 109 -4.39 -12.06 -2.28
CA PHE A 109 -3.45 -11.53 -3.26
C PHE A 109 -2.01 -11.95 -2.93
N ASN A 110 -1.12 -11.84 -3.91
CA ASN A 110 0.29 -12.12 -3.69
C ASN A 110 0.93 -10.99 -2.87
N HIS A 111 1.58 -11.34 -1.75
CA HIS A 111 2.21 -10.38 -0.85
C HIS A 111 3.33 -9.51 -1.48
N ASN A 112 3.75 -9.83 -2.71
CA ASN A 112 4.73 -9.06 -3.48
C ASN A 112 4.13 -7.97 -4.39
N TRP A 113 2.81 -7.84 -4.42
CA TRP A 113 2.09 -6.89 -5.30
C TRP A 113 2.11 -5.42 -4.87
N GLY A 114 2.83 -5.05 -3.79
CA GLY A 114 2.91 -3.64 -3.37
C GLY A 114 1.59 -3.02 -2.87
N LEU A 115 0.53 -3.82 -2.64
CA LEU A 115 -0.80 -3.33 -2.26
C LEU A 115 -0.95 -2.92 -0.79
N GLY A 116 0.15 -2.76 -0.05
CA GLY A 116 0.15 -2.31 1.34
C GLY A 116 -0.07 -3.40 2.39
N SER A 117 0.41 -4.63 2.15
CA SER A 117 0.25 -5.77 3.07
C SER A 117 0.75 -5.51 4.51
N SER A 118 1.83 -4.73 4.68
CA SER A 118 2.30 -4.33 6.01
C SER A 118 1.30 -3.43 6.73
N SER A 119 0.65 -2.52 6.01
CA SER A 119 -0.26 -1.52 6.59
C SER A 119 -1.65 -2.09 6.85
N THR A 120 -2.13 -3.02 6.02
CA THR A 120 -3.32 -3.82 6.33
C THR A 120 -3.10 -4.69 7.56
N LEU A 121 -1.91 -5.25 7.73
CA LEU A 121 -1.54 -6.02 8.93
C LEU A 121 -1.53 -5.14 10.18
N ILE A 122 -0.87 -3.97 10.14
CA ILE A 122 -0.86 -3.00 11.25
C ILE A 122 -2.29 -2.59 11.59
N HIS A 123 -3.10 -2.21 10.61
CA HIS A 123 -4.48 -1.80 10.83
C HIS A 123 -5.31 -2.91 11.49
N ASN A 124 -5.22 -4.16 11.00
CA ASN A 124 -5.92 -5.30 11.59
C ASN A 124 -5.50 -5.56 13.04
N LEU A 125 -4.19 -5.57 13.32
CA LEU A 125 -3.67 -5.83 14.66
C LEU A 125 -4.00 -4.68 15.63
N SER A 126 -3.92 -3.43 15.19
CA SER A 126 -4.33 -2.26 15.97
C SER A 126 -5.82 -2.31 16.32
N LYS A 127 -6.69 -2.69 15.36
CA LYS A 127 -8.12 -2.92 15.62
C LYS A 127 -8.35 -4.00 16.68
N TRP A 128 -7.66 -5.14 16.56
CA TRP A 128 -7.75 -6.21 17.56
C TRP A 128 -7.28 -5.76 18.95
N ALA A 129 -6.20 -4.97 18.99
CA ALA A 129 -5.60 -4.50 20.23
C ALA A 129 -6.29 -3.27 20.84
N TYR A 130 -7.30 -2.69 20.21
CA TYR A 130 -7.91 -1.41 20.61
C TYR A 130 -6.89 -0.26 20.71
N VAL A 131 -5.91 -0.23 19.80
CA VAL A 131 -4.84 0.79 19.72
C VAL A 131 -5.05 1.64 18.47
N GLU A 132 -4.75 2.94 18.55
CA GLU A 132 -4.81 3.84 17.40
C GLU A 132 -3.75 3.39 16.34
N PRO A 133 -4.13 3.08 15.09
CA PRO A 133 -3.21 2.49 14.12
C PRO A 133 -1.96 3.33 13.78
N PHE A 134 -2.09 4.65 13.65
CA PHE A 134 -0.96 5.52 13.31
C PHE A 134 0.12 5.53 14.41
N SER A 135 -0.29 5.40 15.68
CA SER A 135 0.62 5.31 16.83
C SER A 135 1.52 4.08 16.81
N VAL A 136 1.08 2.99 16.14
CA VAL A 136 1.91 1.80 15.88
C VAL A 136 2.72 1.99 14.61
N TYR A 137 2.08 2.47 13.55
CA TYR A 137 2.67 2.63 12.23
C TYR A 137 3.98 3.45 12.27
N TRP A 138 3.97 4.65 12.86
CA TRP A 138 5.18 5.49 12.87
C TRP A 138 6.28 5.00 13.83
N LYS A 139 5.98 4.03 14.71
CA LYS A 139 7.03 3.35 15.48
C LYS A 139 7.74 2.25 14.70
N VAL A 140 7.15 1.76 13.60
CA VAL A 140 7.67 0.63 12.82
C VAL A 140 8.09 0.99 11.39
N THR A 141 7.64 2.13 10.87
CA THR A 141 7.94 2.59 9.50
C THR A 141 8.07 4.11 9.40
N ASN A 142 8.83 4.57 8.41
CA ASN A 142 9.05 5.98 8.05
C ASN A 142 8.23 6.43 6.82
N GLY A 143 7.30 5.59 6.34
CA GLY A 143 6.43 5.97 5.22
C GLY A 143 5.42 7.07 5.59
N SER A 144 4.70 7.60 4.60
CA SER A 144 3.78 8.72 4.85
C SER A 144 2.54 8.32 5.66
N GLY A 145 2.13 7.05 5.67
CA GLY A 145 0.94 6.55 6.38
C GLY A 145 -0.37 6.62 5.56
N TYR A 146 -0.29 6.99 4.27
CA TYR A 146 -1.47 7.04 3.40
C TYR A 146 -2.13 5.68 3.17
N ASP A 147 -1.33 4.62 3.21
CA ASP A 147 -1.77 3.25 3.03
C ASP A 147 -2.59 2.77 4.22
N LEU A 148 -2.13 3.11 5.43
CA LEU A 148 -2.88 2.92 6.66
C LEU A 148 -4.15 3.77 6.69
N ALA A 149 -4.07 5.04 6.24
CA ALA A 149 -5.23 5.91 6.10
C ALA A 149 -6.28 5.25 5.20
N SER A 150 -5.86 4.69 4.06
CA SER A 150 -6.77 4.04 3.11
C SER A 150 -7.44 2.80 3.69
N CYS A 151 -6.78 2.06 4.59
CA CYS A 151 -7.40 0.93 5.28
C CYS A 151 -8.60 1.35 6.15
N LYS A 152 -8.62 2.61 6.61
CA LYS A 152 -9.70 3.17 7.45
C LYS A 152 -10.92 3.59 6.64
N TYR A 153 -10.75 3.91 5.35
CA TYR A 153 -11.82 4.41 4.48
C TYR A 153 -12.08 3.45 3.33
N ASP A 154 -13.32 2.98 3.21
CA ASP A 154 -13.75 2.14 2.08
C ASP A 154 -14.01 2.94 0.79
N LYS A 155 -13.38 4.10 0.62
CA LYS A 155 -13.55 5.00 -0.54
C LYS A 155 -12.22 5.61 -0.94
N PRO A 156 -12.07 6.09 -2.19
CA PRO A 156 -10.95 6.93 -2.57
C PRO A 156 -10.78 8.11 -1.61
N ILE A 157 -9.53 8.43 -1.30
CA ILE A 157 -9.18 9.55 -0.42
C ILE A 157 -8.10 10.44 -1.04
N ILE A 158 -8.18 11.74 -0.77
CA ILE A 158 -7.03 12.62 -0.78
C ILE A 158 -6.37 12.52 0.60
N TYR A 159 -5.10 12.15 0.61
CA TYR A 159 -4.26 12.12 1.79
C TYR A 159 -3.21 13.22 1.71
N GLN A 160 -2.99 13.94 2.80
CA GLN A 160 -1.90 14.89 2.92
C GLN A 160 -1.21 14.75 4.27
N LEU A 161 0.08 14.41 4.26
CA LEU A 161 0.90 14.38 5.46
C LEU A 161 1.20 15.81 5.90
N ILE A 162 0.87 16.13 7.15
CA ILE A 162 1.28 17.38 7.80
C ILE A 162 2.24 17.00 8.92
N LYS A 163 3.47 17.50 8.85
CA LYS A 163 4.49 17.18 9.87
C LYS A 163 4.04 17.70 11.23
N SER A 164 4.22 16.88 12.25
CA SER A 164 3.85 17.16 13.65
C SER A 164 2.34 17.28 13.91
N GLU A 165 1.50 16.94 12.94
CA GLU A 165 0.04 16.92 13.09
C GLU A 165 -0.55 15.60 12.57
N THR A 166 -1.84 15.38 12.84
CA THR A 166 -2.58 14.31 12.18
C THR A 166 -2.70 14.61 10.68
N PRO A 167 -2.60 13.60 9.80
CA PRO A 167 -2.72 13.83 8.37
C PRO A 167 -4.12 14.32 8.01
N LYS A 168 -4.21 15.21 7.01
CA LYS A 168 -5.49 15.60 6.44
C LYS A 168 -5.96 14.51 5.49
N ILE A 169 -7.21 14.08 5.70
CA ILE A 169 -7.84 13.02 4.92
C ILE A 169 -9.22 13.52 4.47
N GLU A 170 -9.46 13.50 3.17
CA GLU A 170 -10.72 13.89 2.56
C GLU A 170 -11.20 12.75 1.65
N SER A 171 -12.43 12.27 1.84
CA SER A 171 -13.02 11.28 0.93
C SER A 171 -13.42 11.94 -0.39
N VAL A 172 -13.14 11.28 -1.50
CA VAL A 172 -13.46 11.76 -2.85
C VAL A 172 -14.09 10.64 -3.68
N ASN A 173 -14.68 11.01 -4.81
CA ASN A 173 -15.11 10.04 -5.82
C ASN A 173 -14.05 9.99 -6.92
N PHE A 174 -13.65 8.78 -7.32
CA PHE A 174 -12.73 8.56 -8.43
C PHE A 174 -13.24 7.40 -9.28
N LEU A 175 -14.08 7.74 -10.25
CA LEU A 175 -14.63 6.82 -11.25
C LEU A 175 -14.74 7.60 -12.57
N PRO A 176 -13.62 7.86 -13.26
CA PRO A 176 -13.66 8.61 -14.50
C PRO A 176 -14.50 7.88 -15.55
N GLU A 177 -15.12 8.63 -16.48
CA GLU A 177 -15.96 8.04 -17.55
C GLU A 177 -15.18 7.03 -18.40
N PHE A 178 -13.87 7.24 -18.54
CA PHE A 178 -12.93 6.37 -19.26
C PHE A 178 -12.30 5.27 -18.37
N HIS A 179 -12.85 4.93 -17.20
CA HIS A 179 -12.27 3.91 -16.31
C HIS A 179 -11.98 2.57 -17.00
N LYS A 180 -12.78 2.18 -18.01
CA LYS A 180 -12.56 0.97 -18.81
C LYS A 180 -11.26 0.98 -19.62
N ASN A 181 -10.67 2.15 -19.81
CA ASN A 181 -9.39 2.36 -20.49
C ASN A 181 -8.20 2.36 -19.52
N LEU A 182 -8.43 2.12 -18.23
CA LEU A 182 -7.40 2.07 -17.19
C LEU A 182 -7.05 0.62 -16.86
N PHE A 183 -5.75 0.31 -16.92
CA PHE A 183 -5.21 -1.02 -16.68
C PHE A 183 -4.08 -0.96 -15.66
N PHE A 184 -4.01 -1.96 -14.79
CA PHE A 184 -3.00 -2.11 -13.76
C PHE A 184 -2.13 -3.32 -14.08
N ILE A 185 -0.84 -3.08 -14.35
CA ILE A 185 0.10 -4.13 -14.78
C ILE A 185 1.15 -4.32 -13.71
N PHE A 186 1.30 -5.53 -13.19
CA PHE A 186 2.36 -5.87 -12.26
C PHE A 186 3.64 -6.20 -13.04
N LEU A 187 4.73 -5.50 -12.73
CA LEU A 187 6.01 -5.59 -13.46
C LEU A 187 6.88 -6.80 -13.05
N ASP A 188 6.37 -7.68 -12.18
CA ASP A 188 7.11 -8.82 -11.60
C ASP A 188 8.42 -8.43 -10.90
N LYS A 189 8.50 -7.17 -10.46
CA LYS A 189 9.67 -6.60 -9.81
C LYS A 189 9.25 -5.86 -8.56
N LYS A 190 9.37 -6.54 -7.42
CA LYS A 190 9.11 -5.91 -6.12
C LYS A 190 10.20 -4.89 -5.79
N GLN A 191 9.79 -3.69 -5.42
CA GLN A 191 10.71 -2.67 -4.92
C GLN A 191 10.69 -2.62 -3.39
N SER A 192 11.84 -2.32 -2.80
CA SER A 192 11.93 -2.08 -1.36
C SER A 192 11.53 -0.64 -1.07
N SER A 193 10.32 -0.45 -0.52
CA SER A 193 9.83 0.89 -0.15
C SER A 193 10.79 1.60 0.81
N LYS A 194 11.43 0.86 1.72
CA LYS A 194 12.39 1.43 2.68
C LYS A 194 13.58 2.09 1.98
N SER A 195 14.20 1.41 1.02
CA SER A 195 15.38 1.96 0.32
C SER A 195 15.00 3.13 -0.59
N GLU A 196 13.81 3.10 -1.21
CA GLU A 196 13.32 4.20 -2.04
C GLU A 196 12.97 5.44 -1.20
N ILE A 197 12.42 5.25 0.02
CA ILE A 197 12.20 6.35 0.97
C ILE A 197 13.54 6.93 1.43
N GLU A 198 14.49 6.09 1.84
CA GLU A 198 15.84 6.53 2.28
C GLU A 198 16.61 7.27 1.17
N TYR A 199 16.42 6.87 -0.09
CA TYR A 199 16.95 7.58 -1.24
C TYR A 199 16.29 8.95 -1.40
N PHE A 200 14.95 8.99 -1.42
CA PHE A 200 14.18 10.20 -1.62
C PHE A 200 14.33 11.21 -0.49
N ASP A 201 14.56 10.77 0.75
CA ASP A 201 14.74 11.66 1.89
C ASP A 201 15.98 12.55 1.78
N LYS A 202 16.95 12.16 0.95
CA LYS A 202 18.16 12.96 0.63
C LYS A 202 17.91 14.04 -0.42
N ILE A 203 16.74 14.04 -1.06
CA ILE A 203 16.39 14.96 -2.14
C ILE A 203 15.63 16.16 -1.58
N THR A 204 16.10 17.37 -1.91
CA THR A 204 15.42 18.61 -1.58
C THR A 204 14.32 18.89 -2.60
N ILE A 205 13.09 19.06 -2.13
CA ILE A 205 11.91 19.29 -2.97
C ILE A 205 11.46 20.75 -2.83
N SER A 206 11.25 21.42 -3.96
CA SER A 206 10.73 22.79 -3.98
C SER A 206 9.23 22.82 -3.68
N SER A 207 8.77 23.92 -3.09
CA SER A 207 7.34 24.19 -2.88
C SER A 207 6.57 24.23 -4.21
N GLU A 208 7.21 24.69 -5.29
CA GLU A 208 6.64 24.68 -6.64
C GLU A 208 6.36 23.25 -7.13
N CYS A 209 7.27 22.30 -6.87
CA CYS A 209 7.09 20.91 -7.24
C CYS A 209 5.89 20.29 -6.51
N ILE A 210 5.78 20.52 -5.20
CA ILE A 210 4.62 20.12 -4.39
C ILE A 210 3.33 20.75 -4.92
N PHE A 211 3.36 22.05 -5.25
CA PHE A 211 2.21 22.76 -5.80
C PHE A 211 1.75 22.17 -7.15
N LYS A 212 2.67 21.87 -8.06
CA LYS A 212 2.36 21.25 -9.35
C LYS A 212 1.71 19.87 -9.16
N ILE A 213 2.29 19.01 -8.32
CA ILE A 213 1.72 17.69 -8.01
C ILE A 213 0.34 17.81 -7.38
N ASN A 214 0.13 18.74 -6.44
CA ASN A 214 -1.19 18.97 -5.84
C ASN A 214 -2.23 19.33 -6.90
N ARG A 215 -1.91 20.25 -7.82
CA ARG A 215 -2.83 20.62 -8.91
C ARG A 215 -3.11 19.45 -9.85
N ILE A 216 -2.10 18.63 -10.15
CA ILE A 216 -2.29 17.44 -10.98
C ILE A 216 -3.24 16.46 -10.28
N THR A 217 -3.00 16.15 -9.00
CA THR A 217 -3.89 15.29 -8.19
C THR A 217 -5.33 15.80 -8.21
N GLU A 218 -5.55 17.08 -7.96
CA GLU A 218 -6.89 17.68 -7.96
C GLU A 218 -7.57 17.65 -9.33
N LYS A 219 -6.81 17.85 -10.41
CA LYS A 219 -7.32 17.75 -11.78
C LYS A 219 -7.65 16.31 -12.16
N MET A 220 -6.81 15.34 -11.80
CA MET A 220 -7.05 13.92 -12.08
C MET A 220 -8.39 13.45 -11.49
N ILE A 221 -8.71 13.87 -10.27
CA ILE A 221 -9.96 13.52 -9.59
C ILE A 221 -11.20 14.02 -10.34
N LYS A 222 -11.11 15.19 -10.98
CA LYS A 222 -12.22 15.85 -11.68
C LYS A 222 -12.24 15.60 -13.19
N CYS A 223 -11.31 14.77 -13.70
CA CYS A 223 -11.10 14.63 -15.13
C CYS A 223 -12.07 13.60 -15.74
N ASN A 224 -12.85 14.03 -16.73
CA ASN A 224 -13.76 13.17 -17.48
C ASN A 224 -13.31 12.93 -18.94
N ASN A 225 -12.20 13.53 -19.36
CA ASN A 225 -11.66 13.36 -20.70
C ASN A 225 -10.36 12.54 -20.68
N ILE A 226 -10.32 11.45 -21.45
CA ILE A 226 -9.17 10.53 -21.47
C ILE A 226 -7.88 11.19 -21.97
N ALA A 227 -7.94 12.11 -22.92
CA ALA A 227 -6.76 12.80 -23.45
C ALA A 227 -6.16 13.75 -22.41
N ASP A 228 -7.01 14.49 -21.68
CA ASP A 228 -6.58 15.32 -20.56
C ASP A 228 -5.98 14.47 -19.43
N PHE A 229 -6.57 13.31 -19.13
CA PHE A 229 -6.03 12.41 -18.11
C PHE A 229 -4.66 11.84 -18.50
N LYS A 230 -4.47 11.42 -19.76
CA LYS A 230 -3.16 11.02 -20.29
C LYS A 230 -2.13 12.15 -20.14
N ASN A 231 -2.50 13.39 -20.46
CA ASN A 231 -1.60 14.53 -20.29
C ASN A 231 -1.25 14.77 -18.81
N LEU A 232 -2.21 14.62 -17.88
CA LEU A 232 -1.96 14.74 -16.45
C LEU A 232 -1.02 13.64 -15.92
N LEU A 233 -1.18 12.40 -16.41
CA LEU A 233 -0.28 11.29 -16.06
C LEU A 233 1.15 11.55 -16.55
N ASN A 234 1.32 11.97 -17.80
CA ASN A 234 2.63 12.30 -18.35
C ASN A 234 3.29 13.43 -17.57
N GLN A 235 2.57 14.51 -17.27
CA GLN A 235 3.09 15.60 -16.44
C GLN A 235 3.50 15.13 -15.04
N HIS A 236 2.70 14.25 -14.42
CA HIS A 236 3.02 13.67 -13.12
C HIS A 236 4.30 12.84 -13.17
N GLU A 237 4.39 11.91 -14.13
CA GLU A 237 5.52 11.02 -14.30
C GLU A 237 6.80 11.80 -14.65
N LYS A 238 6.71 12.84 -15.49
CA LYS A 238 7.83 13.71 -15.83
C LYS A 238 8.39 14.44 -14.62
N ILE A 239 7.52 15.03 -13.78
CA ILE A 239 7.96 15.71 -12.55
C ILE A 239 8.69 14.72 -11.63
N LEU A 240 8.17 13.51 -11.45
CA LEU A 240 8.81 12.50 -10.62
C LEU A 240 10.12 11.98 -11.20
N SER A 241 10.17 11.78 -12.52
CA SER A 241 11.39 11.40 -13.25
C SER A 241 12.51 12.43 -13.05
N GLU A 242 12.19 13.72 -13.14
CA GLU A 242 13.12 14.82 -12.87
C GLU A 242 13.57 14.86 -11.40
N VAL A 243 12.62 14.73 -10.47
CA VAL A 243 12.89 14.73 -9.02
C VAL A 243 13.80 13.57 -8.61
N LEU A 244 13.53 12.38 -9.15
CA LEU A 244 14.25 11.15 -8.81
C LEU A 244 15.50 10.96 -9.67
N ASN A 245 15.71 11.80 -10.69
CA ASN A 245 16.76 11.62 -11.69
C ASN A 245 16.78 10.18 -12.28
N LYS A 246 15.60 9.65 -12.60
CA LYS A 246 15.37 8.32 -13.18
C LYS A 246 14.53 8.48 -14.44
N LYS A 247 14.71 7.63 -15.46
CA LYS A 247 13.83 7.67 -16.64
C LYS A 247 12.42 7.17 -16.25
N SER A 248 11.42 7.58 -17.02
CA SER A 248 10.06 7.06 -16.87
C SER A 248 10.01 5.58 -17.25
N ILE A 249 9.12 4.82 -16.63
CA ILE A 249 8.96 3.40 -16.95
C ILE A 249 8.52 3.18 -18.40
N LYS A 250 7.77 4.15 -18.96
CA LYS A 250 7.39 4.15 -20.37
C LYS A 250 8.62 4.25 -21.26
N ASP A 251 9.50 5.20 -21.00
CA ASP A 251 10.72 5.39 -21.80
C ASP A 251 11.70 4.21 -21.65
N GLU A 252 11.72 3.57 -20.48
CA GLU A 252 12.61 2.42 -20.22
C GLU A 252 12.11 1.12 -20.84
N LEU A 253 10.81 0.82 -20.76
CA LEU A 253 10.27 -0.52 -21.06
C LEU A 253 9.19 -0.55 -22.14
N PHE A 254 8.51 0.56 -22.41
CA PHE A 254 7.28 0.62 -23.20
C PHE A 254 7.26 1.80 -24.17
N ASN A 255 8.41 2.08 -24.81
CA ASN A 255 8.57 3.22 -25.71
C ASN A 255 7.68 3.12 -26.98
N ASP A 256 7.23 1.92 -27.32
CA ASP A 256 6.33 1.58 -28.42
C ASP A 256 4.86 1.48 -28.00
N TYR A 257 4.53 1.78 -26.74
CA TYR A 257 3.14 1.79 -26.27
C TYR A 257 2.46 3.12 -26.62
N ASP A 258 1.41 3.04 -27.45
CA ASP A 258 0.62 4.19 -27.91
C ASP A 258 -0.23 4.87 -26.82
N GLY A 259 -0.34 4.23 -25.65
CA GLY A 259 -1.04 4.77 -24.48
C GLY A 259 -0.13 5.65 -23.61
N GLU A 260 -0.58 5.91 -22.38
CA GLU A 260 0.23 6.58 -21.35
C GLU A 260 0.43 5.68 -20.15
N ILE A 261 1.57 5.78 -19.47
CA ILE A 261 1.91 4.94 -18.32
C ILE A 261 2.43 5.80 -17.18
N LYS A 262 1.97 5.52 -15.96
CA LYS A 262 2.63 6.00 -14.74
C LYS A 262 3.04 4.83 -13.83
N SER A 263 4.10 5.03 -13.05
CA SER A 263 4.49 4.14 -11.96
C SER A 263 3.53 4.26 -10.77
N LEU A 264 3.18 3.15 -10.10
CA LEU A 264 2.36 3.19 -8.87
C LEU A 264 3.19 2.74 -7.67
N GLY A 265 3.36 3.63 -6.69
CA GLY A 265 4.16 3.36 -5.50
C GLY A 265 5.66 3.61 -5.73
N ALA A 266 6.50 2.62 -5.44
CA ALA A 266 7.95 2.75 -5.58
C ALA A 266 8.37 2.66 -7.06
N TRP A 267 9.20 3.59 -7.50
CA TRP A 267 9.60 3.79 -8.90
C TRP A 267 10.25 2.55 -9.51
N GLY A 268 9.82 2.17 -10.71
CA GLY A 268 10.43 1.10 -11.49
C GLY A 268 10.14 -0.32 -10.99
N GLY A 269 9.00 -0.54 -10.35
CA GLY A 269 8.50 -1.88 -9.99
C GLY A 269 7.05 -1.86 -9.52
N ASP A 270 6.65 -2.92 -8.81
CA ASP A 270 5.29 -3.19 -8.37
C ASP A 270 4.27 -3.06 -9.52
N PHE A 271 3.30 -2.17 -9.41
CA PHE A 271 2.31 -1.91 -10.45
C PHE A 271 2.61 -0.63 -11.23
N ILE A 272 2.20 -0.64 -12.49
CA ILE A 272 2.01 0.58 -13.30
C ILE A 272 0.52 0.76 -13.60
N LEU A 273 0.11 2.00 -13.80
CA LEU A 273 -1.19 2.34 -14.40
C LEU A 273 -0.95 2.69 -15.86
N ALA A 274 -1.59 1.95 -16.76
CA ALA A 274 -1.62 2.23 -18.19
C ALA A 274 -2.98 2.74 -18.61
N VAL A 275 -2.98 3.72 -19.52
CA VAL A 275 -4.18 4.28 -20.14
C VAL A 275 -4.13 4.05 -21.63
N GLY A 276 -5.06 3.25 -22.16
CA GLY A 276 -5.07 2.87 -23.57
C GLY A 276 -6.40 2.35 -24.07
N ASN A 277 -6.39 1.66 -25.20
CA ASN A 277 -7.58 1.12 -25.86
C ASN A 277 -7.82 -0.35 -25.46
N GLU A 278 -8.76 -1.03 -26.12
CA GLU A 278 -9.01 -2.47 -25.87
C GLU A 278 -7.77 -3.36 -26.07
N ASN A 279 -6.85 -2.99 -26.95
CA ASN A 279 -5.66 -3.79 -27.27
C ASN A 279 -4.55 -3.69 -26.22
N SER A 280 -4.67 -2.77 -25.26
CA SER A 280 -3.66 -2.57 -24.21
C SER A 280 -3.37 -3.85 -23.43
N LYS A 281 -4.40 -4.64 -23.09
CA LYS A 281 -4.19 -5.91 -22.37
C LYS A 281 -3.31 -6.87 -23.18
N ASP A 282 -3.51 -6.95 -24.48
CA ASP A 282 -2.77 -7.89 -25.33
C ASP A 282 -1.34 -7.41 -25.56
N TYR A 283 -1.12 -6.10 -25.75
CA TYR A 283 0.23 -5.52 -25.79
C TYR A 283 1.06 -5.92 -24.57
N PHE A 284 0.54 -5.78 -23.34
CA PHE A 284 1.29 -6.14 -22.13
C PHE A 284 1.51 -7.65 -21.99
N LYS A 285 0.56 -8.49 -22.45
CA LYS A 285 0.76 -9.95 -22.49
C LYS A 285 1.87 -10.34 -23.46
N GLU A 286 1.91 -9.73 -24.64
CA GLU A 286 2.94 -9.97 -25.65
C GLU A 286 4.33 -9.55 -25.16
N LYS A 287 4.40 -8.50 -24.33
CA LYS A 287 5.62 -8.10 -23.60
C LYS A 287 5.98 -9.04 -22.43
N GLY A 288 5.16 -10.04 -22.13
CA GLY A 288 5.42 -11.07 -21.13
C GLY A 288 4.80 -10.85 -19.75
N TYR A 289 4.00 -9.79 -19.56
CA TYR A 289 3.36 -9.49 -18.29
C TYR A 289 2.05 -10.28 -18.13
N LYS A 290 1.96 -11.07 -17.04
CA LYS A 290 0.84 -12.01 -16.82
C LYS A 290 -0.28 -11.44 -15.97
N ILE A 291 0.05 -10.53 -15.06
CA ILE A 291 -0.89 -9.99 -14.08
C ILE A 291 -1.30 -8.60 -14.55
N ILE A 292 -2.48 -8.55 -15.16
CA ILE A 292 -3.08 -7.34 -15.74
C ILE A 292 -4.52 -7.26 -15.25
N PHE A 293 -4.85 -6.22 -14.51
CA PHE A 293 -6.21 -5.96 -14.04
C PHE A 293 -6.80 -4.76 -14.79
N SER A 294 -8.07 -4.85 -15.17
CA SER A 294 -8.87 -3.66 -15.50
C SER A 294 -9.14 -2.86 -14.22
N PHE A 295 -9.68 -1.66 -14.42
CA PHE A 295 -10.17 -0.84 -13.32
C PHE A 295 -11.16 -1.59 -12.40
N ASP A 296 -12.17 -2.24 -12.98
CA ASP A 296 -13.20 -2.95 -12.22
C ASP A 296 -12.68 -4.22 -11.53
N GLU A 297 -11.63 -4.84 -12.08
CA GLU A 297 -10.97 -6.01 -11.45
C GLU A 297 -10.10 -5.59 -10.26
N MET A 298 -9.47 -4.42 -10.34
CA MET A 298 -8.55 -3.91 -9.32
C MET A 298 -9.29 -3.22 -8.17
N LEU A 299 -10.24 -2.34 -8.48
CA LEU A 299 -10.86 -1.49 -7.46
C LEU A 299 -11.94 -2.24 -6.68
N LYS A 300 -12.07 -1.87 -5.40
CA LYS A 300 -13.19 -2.33 -4.59
C LYS A 300 -14.47 -1.69 -5.11
N ASN A 301 -15.45 -2.51 -5.51
CA ASN A 301 -16.79 -2.02 -5.81
C ASN A 301 -17.37 -1.35 -4.56
N THR A 302 -17.61 -0.05 -4.63
CA THR A 302 -18.21 0.77 -3.57
C THR A 302 -19.62 1.19 -3.95
#